data_AF-A0A438GJD9-F1
#
_entry.id   AF-A0A438GJD9-F1
#
_cell.length_a   1.000
_cell.length_b   1.000
_cell.length_c   1.000
_cell.angle_alpha   90.00
_cell.angle_beta   90.00
_cell.angle_gamma   90.00
#
_symmetry.space_group_name_H-M   'P 1'
#
loop_
_entity.id
_entity.type
_entity.pdbx_description
1 polymer ?
#
loop_
_entity_poly.entity_id
_entity_poly.type
_entity_poly.pdbx_seq_one_letter_code
_entity_poly.pdbx_strand_id
1 'polypeptide(L)'
;MYFLLDFPCLQLLEISAVDLISKGNSYISSCQHAASNLLKLNKVFKVRLGRGFYGECLGVRADGNSNLTDEIGKQLSQKSAAAGLR
;
A
#
# COMPACT_ATOMS: atom_id res chain seq x y z
N MET A 1 15.67 -15.05 -47.33
CA MET A 1 16.52 -14.28 -46.41
C MET A 1 15.59 -13.64 -45.38
N TYR A 2 15.61 -14.18 -44.15
CA TYR A 2 14.99 -13.73 -42.89
C TYR A 2 13.55 -13.16 -42.92
N PHE A 3 12.55 -14.05 -42.93
CA PHE A 3 11.14 -13.73 -42.61
C PHE A 3 10.67 -14.50 -41.36
N LEU A 4 11.53 -14.62 -40.35
CA LEU A 4 11.27 -15.48 -39.18
C LEU A 4 11.91 -14.93 -37.89
N LEU A 5 11.74 -13.63 -37.62
CA LEU A 5 12.22 -12.99 -36.38
C LEU A 5 11.16 -12.13 -35.67
N ASP A 6 9.87 -12.28 -35.97
CA ASP A 6 8.80 -11.78 -35.08
C ASP A 6 8.51 -12.82 -33.99
N PHE A 7 9.56 -13.21 -33.26
CA PHE A 7 9.44 -14.05 -32.07
C PHE A 7 9.07 -13.14 -30.88
N PRO A 8 8.04 -13.48 -30.08
CA PRO A 8 7.65 -12.73 -28.88
C PRO A 8 8.75 -12.65 -27.79
N CYS A 9 9.89 -13.31 -27.99
CA CYS A 9 11.01 -13.35 -27.08
C CYS A 9 11.82 -12.04 -27.02
N LEU A 10 11.81 -11.19 -28.05
CA LEU A 10 12.58 -9.92 -28.02
C LEU A 10 12.05 -8.96 -26.96
N GLN A 11 10.73 -8.84 -26.83
CA GLN A 11 10.11 -7.97 -25.81
C GLN A 11 10.40 -8.44 -24.38
N LEU A 12 10.58 -9.75 -24.18
CA LEU A 12 11.00 -10.32 -22.89
C LEU A 12 12.49 -10.10 -22.60
N LEU A 13 13.34 -10.05 -23.62
CA LEU A 13 14.77 -9.79 -23.49
C LEU A 13 15.07 -8.34 -23.10
N GLU A 14 14.17 -7.42 -23.45
CA GLU A 14 14.28 -5.98 -23.19
C GLU A 14 13.81 -5.57 -21.78
N ILE A 15 13.11 -6.46 -21.06
CA ILE A 15 12.66 -6.20 -19.68
C ILE A 15 13.83 -6.40 -18.72
N SER A 16 14.43 -5.28 -18.31
CA SER A 16 15.39 -5.24 -17.20
C SER A 16 14.68 -5.50 -15.87
N ALA A 17 15.06 -6.58 -15.19
CA ALA A 17 14.53 -6.90 -13.86
C ALA A 17 14.83 -5.78 -12.86
N VAL A 18 15.98 -5.12 -12.99
CA VAL A 18 16.39 -4.00 -12.12
C VAL A 18 15.44 -2.81 -12.30
N ASP A 19 15.10 -2.48 -13.55
CA ASP A 19 14.20 -1.37 -13.85
C ASP A 19 12.76 -1.68 -13.44
N LEU A 20 12.33 -2.94 -13.56
CA LEU A 20 11.01 -3.36 -13.10
C LEU A 20 10.90 -3.31 -11.57
N ILE A 21 11.92 -3.79 -10.85
CA ILE A 21 12.00 -3.75 -9.38
C ILE A 21 12.05 -2.29 -8.90
N SER A 22 12.86 -1.44 -9.53
CA SER A 22 12.97 -0.03 -9.14
C SER A 22 11.65 0.72 -9.36
N LYS A 23 10.96 0.47 -10.47
CA LYS A 23 9.62 1.00 -10.75
C LYS A 23 8.58 0.51 -9.73
N GLY A 24 8.61 -0.77 -9.39
CA GLY A 24 7.75 -1.34 -8.35
C GLY A 24 7.98 -0.69 -6.98
N ASN A 25 9.24 -0.52 -6.58
CA ASN A 25 9.61 0.15 -5.33
C ASN A 25 9.17 1.61 -5.31
N SER A 26 9.33 2.34 -6.42
CA SER A 26 8.87 3.72 -6.56
C SER A 26 7.35 3.82 -6.38
N TYR A 27 6.59 2.92 -7.01
CA TYR A 27 5.15 2.84 -6.85
C TYR A 27 4.73 2.57 -5.40
N ILE A 28 5.34 1.56 -4.75
CA ILE A 28 5.06 1.22 -3.34
C ILE A 28 5.35 2.43 -2.43
N SER A 29 6.48 3.11 -2.66
CA SER A 29 6.86 4.32 -1.92
C SER A 29 5.84 5.45 -2.09
N SER A 30 5.33 5.65 -3.31
CA SER A 30 4.26 6.61 -3.60
C SER A 30 2.97 6.29 -2.84
N CYS A 31 2.54 5.02 -2.85
CA CYS A 31 1.38 4.56 -2.10
C CYS A 31 1.54 4.77 -0.59
N GLN A 32 2.72 4.45 -0.04
CA GLN A 32 3.06 4.69 1.36
C GLN A 32 2.94 6.16 1.74
N HIS A 33 3.49 7.03 0.90
CA HIS A 33 3.44 8.47 1.11
C HIS A 33 2.00 9.00 1.05
N ALA A 34 1.22 8.56 0.07
CA ALA A 34 -0.19 8.93 -0.08
C ALA A 34 -1.04 8.47 1.13
N ALA A 35 -0.87 7.23 1.58
CA ALA A 35 -1.54 6.70 2.77
C ALA A 35 -1.16 7.50 4.03
N SER A 36 0.13 7.81 4.21
CA SER A 36 0.61 8.65 5.32
C SER A 36 0.00 10.04 5.31
N ASN A 37 -0.10 10.69 4.13
CA ASN A 37 -0.72 12.00 4.00
C ASN A 37 -2.21 11.95 4.28
N LEU A 38 -2.91 10.91 3.80
CA LEU A 38 -4.32 10.69 4.09
C LEU A 38 -4.57 10.55 5.59
N LEU A 39 -3.76 9.77 6.29
CA LEU A 39 -3.86 9.59 7.74
C LEU A 39 -3.54 10.86 8.54
N LYS A 40 -2.77 11.80 7.98
CA LYS A 40 -2.54 13.12 8.58
C LYS A 40 -3.72 14.07 8.35
N LEU A 41 -4.29 14.04 7.15
CA LEU A 41 -5.37 14.95 6.75
C LEU A 41 -6.71 14.54 7.34
N ASN A 42 -6.94 13.22 7.48
CA ASN A 42 -8.16 12.68 8.04
C ASN A 42 -8.05 12.49 9.54
N LYS A 43 -9.18 12.69 10.22
CA LYS A 43 -9.30 12.44 11.66
C LYS A 43 -9.22 10.95 11.93
N VAL A 44 -8.13 10.52 12.57
CA VAL A 44 -7.98 9.19 13.14
C VAL A 44 -8.74 9.14 14.47
N PHE A 45 -9.52 8.08 14.69
CA PHE A 45 -10.33 7.90 15.90
C PHE A 45 -10.12 6.51 16.52
N LYS A 46 -10.38 6.37 17.81
CA LYS A 46 -10.33 5.07 18.48
C LYS A 46 -11.59 4.27 18.22
N VAL A 47 -11.42 2.98 17.97
CA VAL A 47 -12.48 2.00 17.76
C VAL A 47 -12.39 0.94 18.87
N ARG A 48 -13.50 0.74 19.58
CA ARG A 48 -13.63 -0.30 20.61
C ARG A 48 -14.15 -1.58 19.98
N LEU A 49 -13.37 -2.65 20.04
CA LEU A 49 -13.72 -3.92 19.43
C LEU A 49 -14.60 -4.75 20.39
N GLY A 50 -15.77 -5.19 19.91
CA GLY A 50 -16.76 -5.92 20.72
C GLY A 50 -17.09 -5.23 22.03
N ARG A 51 -17.44 -3.93 21.98
CA ARG A 51 -17.69 -3.07 23.15
C ARG A 51 -16.48 -2.85 24.07
N GLY A 52 -15.28 -3.27 23.67
CA GLY A 52 -14.03 -3.14 24.42
C GLY A 52 -13.46 -4.47 24.91
N PHE A 53 -14.21 -5.58 24.81
CA PHE A 53 -13.73 -6.90 25.24
C PHE A 53 -12.52 -7.40 24.43
N TYR A 54 -12.33 -6.91 23.21
CA TYR A 54 -11.21 -7.28 22.35
C TYR A 54 -10.15 -6.17 22.22
N GLY A 55 -10.22 -5.16 23.10
CA GLY A 55 -9.33 -4.01 23.10
C GLY A 55 -9.78 -2.88 22.18
N GLU A 56 -8.84 -1.98 21.92
CA GLU A 56 -9.01 -0.79 21.11
C GLU A 56 -8.02 -0.78 19.95
N CYS A 57 -8.39 -0.18 18.82
CA CYS A 57 -7.51 0.12 17.70
C CYS A 57 -7.82 1.50 17.12
N LEU A 58 -6.94 2.01 16.26
CA LEU A 58 -7.22 3.22 15.50
C LEU A 58 -8.03 2.89 14.24
N GLY A 59 -8.92 3.80 13.89
CA GLY A 59 -9.77 3.78 12.71
C GLY A 59 -9.67 5.10 11.94
N VAL A 60 -9.81 5.03 10.62
CA VAL A 60 -9.98 6.19 9.75
C VAL A 60 -11.09 5.89 8.75
N ARG A 61 -11.83 6.90 8.31
CA ARG A 61 -12.72 6.74 7.16
C ARG A 61 -11.89 6.71 5.88
N ALA A 62 -11.97 5.62 5.14
CA ALA A 62 -11.20 5.39 3.92
C ALA A 62 -12.02 5.71 2.65
N ASP A 63 -13.10 6.49 2.79
CA ASP A 63 -14.04 6.78 1.71
C ASP A 63 -13.29 7.39 0.50
N GLY A 64 -13.37 6.71 -0.66
CA GLY A 64 -12.78 7.18 -1.92
C GLY A 64 -11.32 6.78 -2.21
N ASN A 65 -10.65 5.96 -1.39
CA ASN A 65 -9.25 5.55 -1.60
C ASN A 65 -9.04 4.02 -1.63
N SER A 66 -9.81 3.32 -2.48
CA SER A 66 -9.77 1.85 -2.61
C SER A 66 -8.35 1.32 -2.86
N ASN A 67 -7.56 2.01 -3.68
CA ASN A 67 -6.21 1.59 -4.07
C ASN A 67 -5.16 1.71 -2.95
N LEU A 68 -5.47 2.42 -1.86
CA LEU A 68 -4.56 2.63 -0.74
C LEU A 68 -4.99 1.87 0.52
N THR A 69 -6.08 1.10 0.47
CA THR A 69 -6.68 0.44 1.64
C THR A 69 -5.68 -0.43 2.40
N ASP A 70 -4.89 -1.23 1.70
CA ASP A 70 -3.90 -2.13 2.30
C ASP A 70 -2.82 -1.35 3.05
N GLU A 71 -2.29 -0.30 2.41
CA GLU A 71 -1.22 0.52 2.98
C GLU A 71 -1.72 1.39 4.15
N ILE A 72 -2.96 1.89 4.06
CA ILE A 72 -3.66 2.56 5.16
C ILE A 72 -3.79 1.61 6.33
N GLY A 73 -4.28 0.38 6.11
CA GLY A 73 -4.45 -0.63 7.15
C GLY A 73 -3.13 -0.97 7.84
N LYS A 74 -2.06 -1.16 7.07
CA LYS A 74 -0.71 -1.43 7.58
C LYS A 74 -0.18 -0.29 8.46
N GLN A 75 -0.25 0.95 7.98
CA GLN A 75 0.21 2.11 8.75
C GLN A 75 -0.64 2.36 9.99
N LEU A 76 -1.96 2.12 9.91
CA LEU A 76 -2.88 2.30 11.02
C LEU A 76 -2.66 1.24 12.11
N SER A 77 -2.34 0.01 11.72
CA SER A 77 -1.93 -1.06 12.64
C SER A 77 -0.64 -0.68 13.37
N GLN A 78 0.40 -0.24 12.64
CA GLN A 78 1.65 0.22 13.25
C GLN A 78 1.44 1.39 14.22
N LYS A 79 0.61 2.37 13.84
CA LYS A 79 0.26 3.51 14.70
C LYS A 79 -0.54 3.09 15.94
N SER A 80 -1.43 2.09 15.80
CA SER A 80 -2.19 1.55 16.93
C SER A 80 -1.25 0.90 17.95
N ALA A 81 -0.36 0.03 17.48
CA ALA A 81 0.66 -0.62 18.33
C ALA A 81 1.57 0.42 19.01
N ALA A 82 2.03 1.44 18.29
CA ALA A 82 2.85 2.51 18.86
C ALA A 82 2.10 3.35 19.91
N ALA A 83 0.77 3.43 19.83
CA ALA A 83 -0.07 4.10 20.82
C ALA A 83 -0.43 3.20 22.03
N GLY A 84 0.13 1.99 22.11
CA GLY A 84 -0.19 1.01 23.15
C GLY A 84 -1.59 0.40 23.01
N LEU A 85 -2.21 0.59 21.84
CA LEU A 85 -3.41 -0.12 21.44
C LEU A 85 -3.00 -1.48 20.87
N ARG A 86 -3.97 -2.37 20.64
CA ARG A 86 -3.68 -3.74 20.17
C ARG A 86 -2.88 -3.75 18.86
#